data_AF-A0A6I1H5P1-F1
#
_entry.id   AF-A0A6I1H5P1-F1
#
_cell.length_a   1.000
_cell.length_b   1.000
_cell.length_c   1.000
_cell.angle_alpha   90.00
_cell.angle_beta   90.00
_cell.angle_gamma   90.00
#
_symmetry.space_group_name_H-M   'P 1'
#
loop_
_entity.id
_entity.type
_entity.pdbx_description
1 polymer ?
#
loop_
_entity_poly.entity_id
_entity_poly.type
_entity_poly.pdbx_seq_one_letter_code
_entity_poly.pdbx_strand_id
1 'polypeptide(L)'
;MTAEDIKNFSAVAAAIIALIGSLITLFLVWKKEKQFEKQRQQFSLQLQNAELAHAKKLQDERHDFEKKKQILLEAQNKLNHLHAQQLQQQKAELDAWKTGYEIEIKARNDALRKLRTAVIALFDHFQNMLQLALRADDQEILGVLAKCVQALANLDKAIDAAKSIVRNDIEAEKLHRLHIIKRFFLRVILDLTRRKTERLSQAPALRKMESRLKKRKEVTMLYLQSVMEERPRAPGIGASK
;
A
#
# COMPACT_ATOMS: atom_id res chain seq x y z
N MET A 1 -77.58 95.44 50.25
CA MET A 1 -77.25 94.31 49.36
C MET A 1 -78.55 93.67 48.93
N THR A 2 -78.84 93.64 47.61
CA THR A 2 -80.03 92.97 47.08
C THR A 2 -79.73 91.47 46.87
N ALA A 3 -80.78 90.64 46.78
CA ALA A 3 -80.62 89.19 46.54
C ALA A 3 -79.92 88.88 45.20
N GLU A 4 -79.93 89.82 44.25
CA GLU A 4 -79.32 89.73 42.93
C GLU A 4 -77.80 89.94 42.99
N ASP A 5 -77.32 90.86 43.84
CA ASP A 5 -75.89 91.07 44.10
C ASP A 5 -75.22 89.83 44.70
N ILE A 6 -75.93 89.11 45.58
CA ILE A 6 -75.43 87.87 46.23
C ILE A 6 -75.32 86.73 45.21
N LYS A 7 -76.29 86.58 44.31
CA LYS A 7 -76.23 85.58 43.23
C LYS A 7 -75.07 85.85 42.28
N ASN A 8 -74.88 87.11 41.87
CA ASN A 8 -73.77 87.51 41.01
C ASN A 8 -72.41 87.28 41.69
N PHE A 9 -72.28 87.59 42.99
CA PHE A 9 -71.06 87.31 43.75
C PHE A 9 -70.79 85.80 43.89
N SER A 10 -71.82 84.98 44.15
CA SER A 10 -71.67 83.52 44.22
C SER A 10 -71.30 82.89 42.88
N ALA A 11 -71.85 83.42 41.78
CA ALA A 11 -71.56 82.95 40.43
C ALA A 11 -70.12 83.31 40.03
N VAL A 12 -69.67 84.52 40.37
CA VAL A 12 -68.29 84.97 40.18
C VAL A 12 -67.33 84.15 41.05
N ALA A 13 -67.65 83.89 42.31
CA ALA A 13 -66.83 83.05 43.20
C ALA A 13 -66.74 81.60 42.68
N ALA A 14 -67.85 81.01 42.24
CA ALA A 14 -67.86 79.67 41.65
C ALA A 14 -67.05 79.61 40.34
N ALA A 15 -67.14 80.64 39.49
CA ALA A 15 -66.35 80.75 38.27
C ALA A 15 -64.85 80.84 38.58
N ILE A 16 -64.45 81.63 39.58
CA ILE A 16 -63.06 81.75 40.03
C ILE A 16 -62.54 80.40 40.56
N ILE A 17 -63.32 79.69 41.39
CA ILE A 17 -62.93 78.37 41.92
C ILE A 17 -62.79 77.35 40.78
N ALA A 18 -63.70 77.34 39.80
CA ALA A 18 -63.61 76.47 38.64
C ALA A 18 -62.37 76.78 37.78
N LEU A 19 -62.01 78.06 37.64
CA LEU A 19 -60.83 78.51 36.92
C LEU A 19 -59.54 78.09 37.62
N ILE A 20 -59.48 78.26 38.95
CA ILE A 20 -58.35 77.81 39.78
C ILE A 20 -58.21 76.29 39.72
N GLY A 21 -59.32 75.55 39.85
CA GLY A 21 -59.33 74.09 39.75
C GLY A 21 -58.83 73.59 38.39
N SER A 22 -59.25 74.26 37.31
CA SER A 22 -58.80 73.96 35.94
C SER A 22 -57.32 74.28 35.74
N LEU A 23 -56.81 75.38 36.30
CA LEU A 23 -55.38 75.73 36.25
C LEU A 23 -54.51 74.72 37.00
N ILE A 24 -54.96 74.23 38.16
CA ILE A 24 -54.25 73.22 38.94
C ILE A 24 -54.19 71.89 38.19
N THR A 25 -55.30 71.43 37.60
CA THR A 25 -55.31 70.18 36.82
C THR A 25 -54.42 70.28 35.58
N LEU A 26 -54.46 71.41 34.87
CA LEU A 26 -53.63 71.65 33.69
C LEU A 26 -52.13 71.66 34.05
N PHE A 27 -51.77 72.28 35.19
CA PHE A 27 -50.40 72.25 35.71
C PHE A 27 -49.94 70.83 36.11
N LEU A 28 -50.80 70.05 36.77
CA LEU A 28 -50.47 68.68 37.19
C LEU A 28 -50.32 67.73 35.99
N VAL A 29 -51.18 67.87 34.98
CA VAL A 29 -51.09 67.12 33.71
C VAL A 29 -49.80 67.48 33.00
N TRP A 30 -49.51 68.77 32.82
CA TRP A 30 -48.29 69.23 32.17
C TRP A 30 -47.03 68.73 32.89
N LYS A 31 -47.03 68.75 34.24
CA LYS A 31 -45.91 68.26 35.05
C LYS A 31 -45.69 66.75 34.87
N LYS A 32 -46.76 65.95 34.86
CA LYS A 32 -46.68 64.50 34.60
C LYS A 32 -46.22 64.21 33.18
N GLU A 33 -46.74 64.94 32.20
CA GLU A 33 -46.40 64.78 30.80
C GLU A 33 -44.90 65.04 30.55
N LYS A 34 -44.35 66.11 31.15
CA LYS A 34 -42.90 66.35 31.13
C LYS A 34 -42.07 65.25 31.81
N GLN A 35 -42.58 64.62 32.88
CA GLN A 35 -41.88 63.51 33.52
C GLN A 35 -41.90 62.25 32.63
N PHE A 36 -43.05 61.93 32.04
CA PHE A 36 -43.17 60.82 31.10
C PHE A 36 -42.30 61.03 29.85
N GLU A 37 -42.22 62.25 29.35
CA GLU A 37 -41.39 62.58 28.19
C GLU A 37 -39.90 62.35 28.47
N LYS A 38 -39.41 62.76 29.65
CA LYS A 38 -38.05 62.44 30.10
C LYS A 38 -37.80 60.95 30.25
N GLN A 39 -38.75 60.20 30.82
CA GLN A 39 -38.64 58.75 30.96
C GLN A 39 -38.63 58.04 29.61
N ARG A 40 -39.46 58.47 28.65
CA ARG A 40 -39.47 57.92 27.28
C ARG A 40 -38.15 58.17 26.56
N GLN A 41 -37.58 59.38 26.68
CA GLN A 41 -36.27 59.69 26.11
C GLN A 41 -35.14 58.85 26.73
N GLN A 42 -35.17 58.64 28.05
CA GLN A 42 -34.20 57.76 28.72
C GLN A 42 -34.35 56.31 28.27
N PHE A 43 -35.59 55.81 28.18
CA PHE A 43 -35.86 54.46 27.72
C PHE A 43 -35.45 54.25 26.25
N SER A 44 -35.72 55.22 25.36
CA SER A 44 -35.30 55.12 23.97
C SER A 44 -33.78 55.09 23.81
N LEU A 45 -33.05 55.88 24.61
CA LEU A 45 -31.58 55.86 24.65
C LEU A 45 -31.06 54.52 25.17
N GLN A 46 -31.67 53.95 26.21
CA GLN A 46 -31.30 52.63 26.72
C GLN A 46 -31.56 51.52 25.69
N LEU A 47 -32.69 51.57 24.99
CA LEU A 47 -33.03 50.62 23.94
C LEU A 47 -32.02 50.68 22.78
N GLN A 48 -31.69 51.87 22.29
CA GLN A 48 -30.69 52.06 21.24
C GLN A 48 -29.31 51.56 21.65
N ASN A 49 -28.88 51.85 22.89
CA ASN A 49 -27.60 51.36 23.40
C ASN A 49 -27.59 49.83 23.52
N ALA A 50 -28.69 49.22 23.93
CA ALA A 50 -28.82 47.77 24.02
C ALA A 50 -28.81 47.10 22.63
N GLU A 51 -29.53 47.67 21.66
CA GLU A 51 -29.52 47.22 20.26
C GLU A 51 -28.13 47.32 19.65
N LEU A 52 -27.42 48.44 19.88
CA LEU A 52 -26.08 48.66 19.35
C LEU A 52 -25.05 47.72 20.01
N ALA A 53 -25.16 47.49 21.32
CA ALA A 53 -24.34 46.50 22.02
C ALA A 53 -24.60 45.07 21.52
N HIS A 54 -25.85 44.71 21.27
CA HIS A 54 -26.22 43.39 20.75
C HIS A 54 -25.74 43.20 19.31
N ALA A 55 -25.89 44.22 18.45
CA ALA A 55 -25.40 44.20 17.08
C ALA A 55 -23.87 44.03 17.03
N LYS A 56 -23.14 44.74 17.90
CA LYS A 56 -21.69 44.60 18.03
C LYS A 56 -21.30 43.19 18.48
N LYS A 57 -21.98 42.64 19.48
CA LYS A 57 -21.72 41.27 19.95
C LYS A 57 -21.95 40.22 18.86
N LEU A 58 -23.03 40.34 18.09
CA LEU A 58 -23.31 39.47 16.94
C LEU A 58 -22.24 39.58 15.86
N GLN A 59 -21.71 40.78 15.62
CA GLN A 59 -20.63 41.00 14.66
C GLN A 59 -19.33 40.32 15.14
N ASP A 60 -18.98 40.47 16.41
CA ASP A 60 -17.81 39.83 17.01
C ASP A 60 -17.93 38.28 16.97
N GLU A 61 -19.11 37.73 17.31
CA GLU A 61 -19.38 36.29 17.23
C GLU A 61 -19.30 35.74 15.80
N ARG A 62 -19.80 36.51 14.81
CA ARG A 62 -19.65 36.15 13.39
C ARG A 62 -18.19 36.12 12.96
N HIS A 63 -17.41 37.12 13.37
CA HIS A 63 -15.99 37.18 13.05
C HIS A 63 -15.22 36.00 13.68
N ASP A 64 -15.52 35.69 14.95
CA ASP A 64 -14.93 34.52 15.63
C ASP A 64 -15.32 33.20 14.97
N PHE A 65 -16.56 33.07 14.50
CA PHE A 65 -17.01 31.88 13.78
C PHE A 65 -16.29 31.74 12.42
N GLU A 66 -16.15 32.81 11.65
CA GLU A 66 -15.40 32.80 10.39
C GLU A 66 -13.93 32.42 10.61
N LYS A 67 -13.30 32.96 11.66
CA LYS A 67 -11.94 32.62 12.05
C LYS A 67 -11.80 31.15 12.42
N LYS A 68 -12.72 30.60 13.22
CA LYS A 68 -12.74 29.15 13.55
C LYS A 68 -12.93 28.29 12.30
N LYS A 69 -13.79 28.71 11.38
CA LYS A 69 -14.00 28.02 10.10
C LYS A 69 -12.73 27.98 9.26
N GLN A 70 -11.99 29.10 9.17
CA GLN A 70 -10.70 29.15 8.47
C GLN A 70 -9.68 28.20 9.10
N ILE A 71 -9.56 28.19 10.44
CA ILE A 71 -8.64 27.28 11.15
C ILE A 71 -8.98 25.82 10.87
N LEU A 72 -10.26 25.45 10.87
CA LEU A 72 -10.70 24.08 10.56
C LEU A 72 -10.38 23.68 9.11
N LEU A 73 -10.60 24.58 8.16
CA LEU A 73 -10.25 24.37 6.75
C LEU A 73 -8.75 24.19 6.54
N GLU A 74 -7.93 25.02 7.18
CA GLU A 74 -6.46 24.89 7.13
C GLU A 74 -5.98 23.58 7.75
N ALA A 75 -6.54 23.19 8.90
CA ALA A 75 -6.24 21.92 9.55
C ALA A 75 -6.61 20.73 8.65
N GLN A 76 -7.79 20.75 8.05
CA GLN A 76 -8.24 19.72 7.10
C GLN A 76 -7.32 19.65 5.87
N ASN A 77 -6.94 20.78 5.29
CA ASN A 77 -6.04 20.83 4.14
C ASN A 77 -4.65 20.26 4.48
N LYS A 78 -4.11 20.59 5.67
CA LYS A 78 -2.83 20.01 6.15
C LYS A 78 -2.93 18.49 6.30
N LEU A 79 -4.03 18.00 6.87
CA LEU A 79 -4.27 16.58 7.10
C LEU A 79 -4.41 15.81 5.77
N ASN A 80 -5.18 16.37 4.83
CA ASN A 80 -5.30 15.83 3.47
C ASN A 80 -3.96 15.78 2.74
N HIS A 81 -3.15 16.82 2.86
CA HIS A 81 -1.82 16.87 2.24
C HIS A 81 -0.89 15.79 2.83
N LEU A 82 -0.88 15.63 4.15
CA LEU A 82 -0.08 14.58 4.82
C LEU A 82 -0.51 13.17 4.39
N HIS A 83 -1.81 12.88 4.37
CA HIS A 83 -2.30 11.57 3.93
C HIS A 83 -2.04 11.33 2.43
N ALA A 84 -2.19 12.35 1.58
CA ALA A 84 -1.85 12.23 0.17
C ALA A 84 -0.37 11.90 -0.04
N GLN A 85 0.53 12.54 0.72
CA GLN A 85 1.96 12.23 0.69
C GLN A 85 2.26 10.80 1.16
N GLN A 86 1.67 10.37 2.29
CA GLN A 86 1.84 9.01 2.80
C GLN A 86 1.36 7.96 1.79
N LEU A 87 0.19 8.19 1.16
CA LEU A 87 -0.36 7.28 0.18
C LEU A 87 0.50 7.23 -1.10
N GLN A 88 1.07 8.37 -1.50
CA GLN A 88 2.01 8.43 -2.62
C GLN A 88 3.33 7.68 -2.31
N GLN A 89 3.83 7.78 -1.08
CA GLN A 89 5.01 7.03 -0.62
C GLN A 89 4.74 5.53 -0.60
N GLN A 90 3.64 5.08 0.01
CA GLN A 90 3.26 3.66 0.03
C GLN A 90 3.05 3.10 -1.38
N LYS A 91 2.47 3.90 -2.28
CA LYS A 91 2.34 3.50 -3.69
C LYS A 91 3.69 3.34 -4.36
N ALA A 92 4.62 4.27 -4.15
CA ALA A 92 5.97 4.17 -4.69
C ALA A 92 6.74 2.96 -4.12
N GLU A 93 6.57 2.66 -2.83
CA GLU A 93 7.14 1.46 -2.20
C GLU A 93 6.57 0.18 -2.81
N LEU A 94 5.25 0.12 -3.03
CA LEU A 94 4.58 -1.01 -3.66
C LEU A 94 5.04 -1.19 -5.13
N ASP A 95 5.16 -0.09 -5.88
CA ASP A 95 5.64 -0.11 -7.26
C ASP A 95 7.12 -0.55 -7.34
N ALA A 96 7.95 -0.09 -6.40
CA ALA A 96 9.34 -0.52 -6.28
C ALA A 96 9.44 -2.01 -5.90
N TRP A 97 8.62 -2.47 -4.95
CA TRP A 97 8.54 -3.88 -4.57
C TRP A 97 8.09 -4.76 -5.74
N LYS A 98 7.06 -4.34 -6.48
CA LYS A 98 6.56 -5.05 -7.67
C LYS A 98 7.64 -5.16 -8.73
N THR A 99 8.34 -4.06 -9.00
CA THR A 99 9.45 -4.02 -9.97
C THR A 99 10.59 -4.96 -9.54
N GLY A 100 10.98 -4.92 -8.25
CA GLY A 100 11.98 -5.83 -7.69
C GLY A 100 11.59 -7.30 -7.82
N TYR A 101 10.34 -7.62 -7.50
CA TYR A 101 9.79 -8.97 -7.61
C TYR A 101 9.74 -9.47 -9.06
N GLU A 102 9.35 -8.62 -10.02
CA GLU A 102 9.37 -8.97 -11.45
C GLU A 102 10.79 -9.26 -11.96
N ILE A 103 11.79 -8.48 -11.53
CA ILE A 103 13.20 -8.71 -11.84
C ILE A 103 13.68 -10.05 -11.26
N GLU A 104 13.34 -10.33 -10.01
CA GLU A 104 13.71 -11.57 -9.33
C GLU A 104 13.07 -12.81 -9.99
N ILE A 105 11.78 -12.74 -10.34
CA ILE A 105 11.10 -13.80 -11.09
C ILE A 105 11.77 -14.04 -12.44
N LYS A 106 12.10 -12.98 -13.17
CA LYS A 106 12.74 -13.09 -14.47
C LYS A 106 14.10 -13.78 -14.34
N ALA A 107 14.92 -13.36 -13.38
CA ALA A 107 16.21 -13.97 -13.10
C ALA A 107 16.08 -15.45 -12.71
N ARG A 108 15.13 -15.79 -11.83
CA ARG A 108 14.81 -17.19 -11.45
C ARG A 108 14.42 -18.02 -12.66
N ASN A 109 13.50 -17.53 -13.48
CA ASN A 109 13.00 -18.27 -14.65
C ASN A 109 14.11 -18.50 -15.68
N ASP A 110 14.97 -17.51 -15.91
CA ASP A 110 16.12 -17.66 -16.81
C ASP A 110 17.16 -18.64 -16.26
N ALA A 111 17.41 -18.65 -14.94
CA ALA A 111 18.27 -19.64 -14.29
C ALA A 111 17.70 -21.06 -14.42
N LEU A 112 16.39 -21.25 -14.19
CA LEU A 112 15.72 -22.54 -14.35
C LEU A 112 15.75 -23.04 -15.80
N ARG A 113 15.57 -22.16 -16.78
CA ARG A 113 15.72 -22.50 -18.21
C ARG A 113 17.14 -22.96 -18.52
N LYS A 114 18.17 -22.23 -18.06
CA LYS A 114 19.58 -22.61 -18.25
C LYS A 114 19.88 -23.96 -17.61
N LEU A 115 19.35 -24.21 -16.41
CA LEU A 115 19.48 -25.49 -15.73
C LEU A 115 18.84 -26.63 -16.52
N ARG A 116 17.62 -26.44 -17.03
CA ARG A 116 16.93 -27.43 -17.87
C ARG A 116 17.74 -27.75 -19.13
N THR A 117 18.23 -26.73 -19.84
CA THR A 117 19.06 -26.91 -21.04
C THR A 117 20.35 -27.69 -20.72
N ALA A 118 21.02 -27.36 -19.62
CA ALA A 118 22.24 -28.06 -19.19
C ALA A 118 21.96 -29.54 -18.87
N VAL A 119 20.85 -29.83 -18.18
CA VAL A 119 20.45 -31.22 -17.87
C VAL A 119 20.12 -32.00 -19.15
N ILE A 120 19.36 -31.42 -20.09
CA ILE A 120 19.04 -32.07 -21.37
C ILE A 120 20.32 -32.40 -22.15
N ALA A 121 21.19 -31.40 -22.32
CA ALA A 121 22.46 -31.58 -23.04
C ALA A 121 23.33 -32.68 -22.42
N LEU A 122 23.35 -32.76 -21.09
CA LEU A 122 24.06 -33.82 -20.37
C LEU A 122 23.47 -35.20 -20.70
N PHE A 123 22.15 -35.37 -20.64
CA PHE A 123 21.51 -36.63 -21.00
C PHE A 123 21.79 -37.03 -22.45
N ASP A 124 21.75 -36.09 -23.39
CA ASP A 124 21.95 -36.37 -24.82
C ASP A 124 23.41 -36.76 -25.12
N HIS A 125 24.39 -36.07 -24.53
CA HIS A 125 25.79 -36.44 -24.68
C HIS A 125 26.12 -37.80 -24.08
N PHE A 126 25.54 -38.13 -22.92
CA PHE A 126 25.71 -39.45 -22.31
C PHE A 126 25.03 -40.57 -23.09
N GLN A 127 23.85 -40.29 -23.66
CA GLN A 127 23.18 -41.26 -24.52
C GLN A 127 24.01 -41.53 -25.78
N ASN A 128 24.57 -40.49 -26.39
CA ASN A 128 25.49 -40.65 -27.53
C ASN A 128 26.76 -41.43 -27.14
N MET A 129 27.35 -41.14 -25.96
CA MET A 129 28.51 -41.87 -25.45
C MET A 129 28.23 -43.37 -25.29
N LEU A 130 27.09 -43.73 -24.69
CA LEU A 130 26.69 -45.14 -24.52
C LEU A 130 26.45 -45.83 -25.86
N GLN A 131 25.87 -45.14 -26.84
CA GLN A 131 25.66 -45.68 -28.19
C GLN A 131 26.98 -45.93 -28.92
N LEU A 132 27.94 -45.01 -28.81
CA LEU A 132 29.29 -45.19 -29.40
C LEU A 132 30.06 -46.32 -28.70
N ALA A 133 29.96 -46.42 -27.37
CA ALA A 133 30.53 -47.52 -26.60
C ALA A 133 29.94 -48.88 -27.02
N LEU A 134 28.64 -48.96 -27.29
CA LEU A 134 28.00 -50.17 -27.83
C LEU A 134 28.47 -50.54 -29.24
N ARG A 135 28.93 -49.57 -30.04
CA ARG A 135 29.46 -49.75 -31.40
C ARG A 135 30.98 -50.01 -31.45
N ALA A 136 31.66 -49.97 -30.30
CA ALA A 136 33.11 -50.11 -30.16
C ALA A 136 33.94 -49.06 -30.93
N ASP A 137 33.41 -47.84 -31.10
CA ASP A 137 34.14 -46.74 -31.76
C ASP A 137 34.98 -45.94 -30.75
N ASP A 138 36.24 -46.35 -30.59
CA ASP A 138 37.07 -45.91 -29.48
C ASP A 138 37.63 -44.48 -29.59
N GLN A 139 37.75 -43.93 -30.80
CA GLN A 139 38.25 -42.57 -31.02
C GLN A 139 37.14 -41.53 -30.82
N GLU A 140 35.92 -41.80 -31.30
CA GLU A 140 34.79 -40.88 -31.14
C GLU A 140 34.33 -40.78 -29.67
N ILE A 141 34.47 -41.86 -28.89
CA ILE A 141 34.12 -41.88 -27.46
C ILE A 141 34.92 -40.85 -26.67
N LEU A 142 36.22 -40.66 -26.95
CA LEU A 142 37.04 -39.68 -26.23
C LEU A 142 36.58 -38.25 -26.50
N GLY A 143 36.21 -37.95 -27.74
CA GLY A 143 35.63 -36.66 -28.12
C GLY A 143 34.28 -36.38 -27.45
N VAL A 144 33.43 -37.41 -27.31
CA VAL A 144 32.16 -37.31 -26.59
C VAL A 144 32.35 -37.23 -25.07
N LEU A 145 33.39 -37.87 -24.52
CA LEU A 145 33.74 -37.79 -23.10
C LEU A 145 34.16 -36.37 -22.70
N ALA A 146 34.95 -35.69 -23.53
CA ALA A 146 35.28 -34.28 -23.34
C ALA A 146 34.03 -33.38 -23.32
N LYS A 147 33.07 -33.62 -24.23
CA LYS A 147 31.78 -32.92 -24.25
C LYS A 147 30.94 -33.21 -23.00
N CYS A 148 30.96 -34.44 -22.48
CA CYS A 148 30.27 -34.81 -21.25
C CYS A 148 30.87 -34.12 -20.01
N VAL A 149 32.20 -34.03 -19.93
CA VAL A 149 32.90 -33.30 -18.85
C VAL A 149 32.56 -31.81 -18.91
N GLN A 150 32.55 -31.20 -20.09
CA GLN A 150 32.14 -29.80 -20.26
C GLN A 150 30.67 -29.58 -19.89
N ALA A 151 29.77 -30.52 -20.25
CA ALA A 151 28.36 -30.45 -19.88
C ALA A 151 28.15 -30.58 -18.36
N LEU A 152 28.95 -31.41 -17.67
CA LEU A 152 28.95 -31.50 -16.21
C LEU A 152 29.41 -30.17 -15.57
N ALA A 153 30.45 -29.55 -16.10
CA ALA A 153 30.92 -28.24 -15.62
C ALA A 153 29.86 -27.14 -15.85
N ASN A 154 29.16 -27.18 -16.98
CA ASN A 154 28.06 -26.25 -17.28
C ASN A 154 26.86 -26.49 -16.35
N LEU A 155 26.56 -27.74 -16.01
CA LEU A 155 25.55 -28.10 -15.02
C LEU A 155 25.91 -27.54 -13.64
N ASP A 156 27.17 -27.63 -13.23
CA ASP A 156 27.63 -27.05 -11.95
C ASP A 156 27.43 -25.54 -11.90
N LYS A 157 27.85 -24.81 -12.94
CA LYS A 157 27.62 -23.37 -13.05
C LYS A 157 26.13 -23.01 -13.00
N ALA A 158 25.28 -23.81 -13.65
CA ALA A 158 23.83 -23.61 -13.63
C ALA A 158 23.22 -23.89 -12.25
N ILE A 159 23.73 -24.90 -11.53
CA ILE A 159 23.31 -25.23 -10.17
C ILE A 159 23.72 -24.12 -9.20
N ASP A 160 24.94 -23.59 -9.28
CA ASP A 160 25.39 -22.50 -8.40
C ASP A 160 24.68 -21.18 -8.69
N ALA A 161 24.41 -20.88 -9.96
CA ALA A 161 23.57 -19.74 -10.35
C ALA A 161 22.12 -19.89 -9.86
N ALA A 162 21.60 -21.12 -9.79
CA ALA A 162 20.31 -21.37 -9.16
C ALA A 162 20.39 -21.13 -7.64
N LYS A 163 21.43 -21.62 -6.94
CA LYS A 163 21.59 -21.42 -5.48
C LYS A 163 21.62 -19.96 -5.07
N SER A 164 22.33 -19.10 -5.81
CA SER A 164 22.49 -17.69 -5.42
C SER A 164 21.17 -16.90 -5.50
N ILE A 165 20.19 -17.42 -6.23
CA ILE A 165 18.88 -16.78 -6.42
C ILE A 165 17.87 -17.24 -5.35
N VAL A 166 18.12 -18.35 -4.64
CA VAL A 166 17.08 -18.97 -3.79
C VAL A 166 17.49 -19.20 -2.35
N ARG A 167 16.78 -18.48 -1.45
CA ARG A 167 16.98 -18.46 0.01
C ARG A 167 16.09 -19.45 0.79
N ASN A 168 15.27 -20.30 0.15
CA ASN A 168 14.23 -21.09 0.83
C ASN A 168 14.48 -22.61 0.87
N ASP A 169 14.01 -23.25 1.96
CA ASP A 169 14.21 -24.66 2.28
C ASP A 169 13.62 -25.66 1.27
N ILE A 170 12.58 -25.26 0.52
CA ILE A 170 11.99 -26.07 -0.55
C ILE A 170 13.03 -26.35 -1.64
N GLU A 171 14.06 -25.52 -1.83
CA GLU A 171 15.14 -25.73 -2.81
C GLU A 171 16.27 -26.67 -2.37
N ALA A 172 16.48 -26.89 -1.07
CA ALA A 172 17.55 -27.76 -0.59
C ALA A 172 17.35 -29.21 -1.06
N GLU A 173 16.10 -29.69 -1.01
CA GLU A 173 15.72 -31.00 -1.55
C GLU A 173 15.90 -31.06 -3.08
N LYS A 174 15.63 -29.94 -3.78
CA LYS A 174 15.79 -29.83 -5.23
C LYS A 174 17.24 -29.88 -5.66
N LEU A 175 18.09 -29.19 -4.90
CA LEU A 175 19.53 -29.15 -5.07
C LEU A 175 20.15 -30.53 -4.81
N HIS A 176 19.64 -31.24 -3.80
CA HIS A 176 20.05 -32.61 -3.47
C HIS A 176 19.78 -33.58 -4.63
N ARG A 177 18.60 -33.50 -5.26
CA ARG A 177 18.26 -34.33 -6.43
C ARG A 177 19.20 -34.07 -7.61
N LEU A 178 19.57 -32.82 -7.87
CA LEU A 178 20.55 -32.46 -8.91
C LEU A 178 21.96 -33.00 -8.60
N HIS A 179 22.38 -32.98 -7.33
CA HIS A 179 23.64 -33.60 -6.90
C HIS A 179 23.63 -35.12 -7.09
N ILE A 180 22.50 -35.80 -6.83
CA ILE A 180 22.35 -37.24 -7.09
C ILE A 180 22.51 -37.53 -8.59
N ILE A 181 21.92 -36.71 -9.45
CA ILE A 181 22.02 -36.84 -10.90
C ILE A 181 23.48 -36.66 -11.36
N LYS A 182 24.17 -35.63 -10.87
CA LYS A 182 25.61 -35.41 -11.13
C LYS A 182 26.46 -36.63 -10.74
N ARG A 183 26.27 -37.17 -9.53
CA ARG A 183 26.99 -38.35 -9.04
C ARG A 183 26.75 -39.58 -9.90
N PHE A 184 25.52 -39.75 -10.40
CA PHE A 184 25.19 -40.84 -11.32
C PHE A 184 25.99 -40.74 -12.62
N PHE A 185 26.03 -39.55 -13.23
CA PHE A 185 26.75 -39.32 -14.49
C PHE A 185 28.27 -39.51 -14.34
N LEU A 186 28.86 -39.00 -13.26
CA LEU A 186 30.26 -39.24 -12.93
C LEU A 186 30.58 -40.74 -12.81
N ARG A 187 29.69 -41.50 -12.16
CA ARG A 187 29.85 -42.94 -11.99
C ARG A 187 29.76 -43.70 -13.32
N VAL A 188 28.89 -43.26 -14.23
CA VAL A 188 28.79 -43.83 -15.58
C VAL A 188 30.07 -43.57 -16.39
N ILE A 189 30.64 -42.36 -16.33
CA ILE A 189 31.95 -42.06 -16.96
C ILE A 189 33.03 -43.00 -16.40
N LEU A 190 33.13 -43.10 -15.07
CA LEU A 190 34.15 -43.93 -14.43
C LEU A 190 34.01 -45.42 -14.78
N ASP A 191 32.78 -45.95 -14.77
CA ASP A 191 32.52 -47.35 -15.14
C ASP A 191 32.86 -47.63 -16.60
N LEU A 192 32.58 -46.69 -17.51
CA LEU A 192 32.90 -46.82 -18.93
C LEU A 192 34.41 -46.78 -19.18
N THR A 193 35.11 -45.81 -18.59
CA THR A 193 36.57 -45.71 -18.66
C THR A 193 37.23 -46.98 -18.12
N ARG A 194 36.76 -47.49 -16.97
CA ARG A 194 37.29 -48.71 -16.34
C ARG A 194 37.07 -49.96 -17.19
N ARG A 195 35.86 -50.16 -17.71
CA ARG A 195 35.54 -51.33 -18.55
C ARG A 195 36.30 -51.33 -19.87
N LYS A 196 36.61 -50.14 -20.41
CA LYS A 196 37.48 -49.98 -21.58
C LYS A 196 38.93 -50.36 -21.27
N THR A 197 39.48 -49.90 -20.13
CA THR A 197 40.84 -50.29 -19.71
C THR A 197 40.95 -51.79 -19.40
N GLU A 198 39.89 -52.42 -18.88
CA GLU A 198 39.88 -53.82 -18.45
C GLU A 198 39.39 -54.81 -19.54
N ARG A 199 39.02 -54.34 -20.75
CA ARG A 199 38.51 -55.15 -21.89
C ARG A 199 37.37 -56.12 -21.52
N LEU A 200 36.52 -55.75 -20.57
CA LEU A 200 35.40 -56.58 -20.09
C LEU A 200 34.26 -56.61 -21.11
N SER A 201 33.50 -57.72 -21.17
CA SER A 201 32.31 -57.81 -22.06
C SER A 201 31.33 -56.68 -21.76
N GLN A 202 31.03 -55.87 -22.78
CA GLN A 202 30.38 -54.57 -22.59
C GLN A 202 28.85 -54.61 -22.76
N ALA A 203 28.34 -55.44 -23.68
CA ALA A 203 26.97 -55.30 -24.18
C ALA A 203 25.83 -55.42 -23.14
N PRO A 204 25.80 -56.41 -22.22
CA PRO A 204 24.69 -56.56 -21.28
C PRO A 204 24.66 -55.44 -20.21
N ALA A 205 25.84 -55.02 -19.76
CA ALA A 205 25.99 -53.96 -18.77
C ALA A 205 25.65 -52.58 -19.35
N LEU A 206 26.10 -52.30 -20.58
CA LEU A 206 25.79 -51.06 -21.29
C LEU A 206 24.29 -50.93 -21.59
N ARG A 207 23.62 -52.00 -22.02
CA ARG A 207 22.15 -52.01 -22.21
C ARG A 207 21.39 -51.73 -20.91
N LYS A 208 21.85 -52.28 -19.78
CA LYS A 208 21.28 -51.98 -18.45
C LYS A 208 21.51 -50.53 -18.04
N MET A 209 22.66 -49.96 -18.38
CA MET A 209 22.96 -48.54 -18.14
C MET A 209 22.09 -47.62 -19.01
N GLU A 210 21.90 -47.94 -20.28
CA GLU A 210 21.02 -47.21 -21.20
C GLU A 210 19.56 -47.19 -20.70
N SER A 211 19.03 -48.33 -20.28
CA SER A 211 17.68 -48.42 -19.69
C SER A 211 17.53 -47.55 -18.44
N ARG A 212 18.53 -47.57 -17.55
CA ARG A 212 18.55 -46.73 -16.33
C ARG A 212 18.65 -45.25 -16.66
N LEU A 213 19.45 -44.90 -17.68
CA LEU A 213 19.60 -43.52 -18.15
C LEU A 213 18.27 -42.98 -18.67
N LYS A 214 17.56 -43.77 -19.50
CA LYS A 214 16.25 -43.40 -20.06
C LYS A 214 15.22 -43.14 -18.96
N LYS A 215 15.09 -44.06 -18.00
CA LYS A 215 14.17 -43.90 -16.86
C LYS A 215 14.52 -42.67 -15.99
N ARG A 216 15.81 -42.42 -15.76
CA ARG A 216 16.26 -41.23 -15.00
C ARG A 216 16.02 -39.93 -15.76
N LYS A 217 16.16 -39.92 -17.09
CA LYS A 217 15.83 -38.77 -17.94
C LYS A 217 14.37 -38.39 -17.76
N GLU A 218 13.46 -39.35 -17.91
CA GLU A 218 12.01 -39.14 -17.74
C GLU A 218 11.66 -38.54 -16.36
N VAL A 219 12.13 -39.16 -15.28
CA VAL A 219 11.88 -38.68 -13.91
C VAL A 219 12.44 -37.27 -13.68
N THR A 220 13.65 -37.00 -14.19
CA THR A 220 14.29 -35.69 -14.05
C THR A 220 13.57 -34.61 -14.85
N MET A 221 13.07 -34.95 -16.04
CA MET A 221 12.33 -34.00 -16.88
C MET A 221 10.97 -33.64 -16.27
N LEU A 222 10.21 -34.62 -15.77
CA LEU A 222 8.95 -34.39 -15.05
C LEU A 222 9.16 -33.51 -13.82
N TYR A 223 10.25 -33.77 -13.10
CA TYR A 223 10.62 -33.00 -11.93
C TYR A 223 10.98 -31.55 -12.28
N LEU A 224 11.83 -31.32 -13.29
CA LEU A 224 12.18 -29.97 -13.74
C LEU A 224 10.95 -29.20 -14.23
N GLN A 225 10.03 -29.88 -14.91
CA GLN A 225 8.77 -29.29 -15.35
C GLN A 225 7.92 -28.83 -14.15
N SER A 226 7.75 -29.68 -13.13
CA SER A 226 7.05 -29.32 -11.88
C SER A 226 7.66 -28.07 -11.21
N VAL A 227 8.99 -27.96 -11.18
CA VAL A 227 9.68 -26.81 -10.60
C VAL A 227 9.48 -25.52 -11.40
N MET A 228 9.34 -25.63 -12.72
CA MET A 228 9.04 -24.48 -13.60
C MET A 228 7.58 -24.02 -13.49
N GLU A 229 6.65 -24.95 -13.24
CA GLU A 229 5.22 -24.67 -13.07
C GLU A 229 4.88 -24.12 -11.68
N GLU A 230 5.73 -24.39 -10.69
CA GLU A 230 5.56 -23.88 -9.33
C GLU A 230 5.76 -22.35 -9.29
N ARG A 231 4.66 -21.64 -8.99
CA ARG A 231 4.68 -20.18 -8.85
C ARG A 231 5.59 -19.78 -7.68
N PRO A 232 6.52 -18.83 -7.90
CA PRO A 232 7.29 -18.29 -6.80
C PRO A 232 6.34 -17.71 -5.75
N ARG A 233 6.57 -18.04 -4.47
CA ARG A 233 5.84 -17.40 -3.37
C ARG A 233 6.25 -15.94 -3.34
N ALA A 234 5.27 -15.05 -3.25
CA ALA A 234 5.55 -13.63 -3.06
C ALA A 234 6.41 -13.46 -1.80
N PRO A 235 7.52 -12.73 -1.86
CA PRO A 235 8.30 -12.41 -0.66
C PRO A 235 7.37 -11.68 0.31
N GLY A 236 7.44 -12.03 1.59
CA GLY A 236 6.60 -11.40 2.61
C GLY A 236 6.79 -9.89 2.54
N ILE A 237 5.71 -9.14 2.33
CA ILE A 237 5.72 -7.69 2.50
C ILE A 237 6.01 -7.51 3.98
N GLY A 238 7.24 -7.09 4.30
CA GLY A 238 7.63 -6.82 5.66
C GLY A 238 6.61 -5.85 6.25
N ALA A 239 5.84 -6.31 7.22
CA ALA A 239 5.12 -5.43 8.11
C ALA A 239 6.19 -4.69 8.90
N SER A 240 6.72 -3.60 8.32
CA SER A 240 7.54 -2.66 9.06
C SER A 240 6.65 -2.10 10.15
N LYS A 241 6.87 -2.55 11.38
CA LYS A 241 6.32 -1.92 12.59
C LYS A 241 6.92 -0.54 12.77
#